data_AF-A0A7S0BZG1-F1
#
_entry.id   AF-A0A7S0BZG1-F1
#
_cell.length_a   1.000
_cell.length_b   1.000
_cell.length_c   1.000
_cell.angle_alpha   90.00
_cell.angle_beta   90.00
_cell.angle_gamma   90.00
#
_symmetry.space_group_name_H-M   'P 1'
#
loop_
_entity.id
_entity.type
_entity.pdbx_description
1 polymer ?
#
loop_
_entity_poly.entity_id
_entity_poly.type
_entity_poly.pdbx_seq_one_letter_code
_entity_poly.pdbx_strand_id
1 'polypeptide(L)'
;KQIYRAYPNATWILNLRNTTEWAKSVTRAGVREKFANSKDLQPRFWKLKNNKNGTVENWELHDFFNRQADFIRKKAKKHPSIHFVEVIIDRSDAGEVLENAFGISRNCWGKR
;
A
#
# COMPACT_ATOMS: atom_id res chain seq x y z
N LYS A 1 -16.82 -13.00 -2.03
CA LYS A 1 -16.58 -13.40 -0.60
C LYS A 1 -15.40 -12.56 -0.09
N GLN A 2 -15.46 -11.96 1.10
CA GLN A 2 -14.35 -11.13 1.63
C GLN A 2 -13.24 -12.00 2.23
N ILE A 3 -11.98 -11.62 2.06
CA ILE A 3 -10.80 -12.46 2.39
C ILE A 3 -10.79 -12.90 3.86
N TYR A 4 -11.04 -12.00 4.81
CA TYR A 4 -11.05 -12.33 6.24
C TYR A 4 -12.11 -13.38 6.64
N ARG A 5 -13.18 -13.57 5.84
CA ARG A 5 -14.19 -14.61 6.11
C ARG A 5 -13.74 -15.99 5.65
N ALA A 6 -12.92 -16.04 4.59
CA ALA A 6 -12.39 -17.29 4.08
C ALA A 6 -11.17 -17.75 4.88
N TYR A 7 -10.38 -16.80 5.40
CA TYR A 7 -9.16 -17.06 6.14
C TYR A 7 -9.09 -16.20 7.42
N PRO A 8 -9.84 -16.57 8.47
CA PRO A 8 -9.97 -15.75 9.68
C PRO A 8 -8.69 -15.65 10.52
N ASN A 9 -7.78 -16.62 10.37
CA ASN A 9 -6.52 -16.71 11.11
C ASN A 9 -5.29 -16.42 10.23
N ALA A 10 -5.48 -15.82 9.04
CA ALA A 10 -4.37 -15.51 8.15
C ALA A 10 -3.52 -14.37 8.70
N THR A 11 -2.27 -14.33 8.24
CA THR A 11 -1.41 -13.16 8.40
C THR A 11 -1.70 -12.15 7.28
N TRP A 12 -1.92 -10.90 7.64
CA TRP A 12 -2.06 -9.78 6.71
C TRP A 12 -0.81 -8.92 6.77
N ILE A 13 -0.19 -8.71 5.60
CA ILE A 13 0.93 -7.80 5.46
C ILE A 13 0.44 -6.50 4.83
N LEU A 14 0.74 -5.38 5.48
CA LEU A 14 0.62 -4.05 4.88
C LEU A 14 2.01 -3.49 4.60
N ASN A 15 2.36 -3.45 3.31
CA ASN A 15 3.60 -2.86 2.84
C ASN A 15 3.47 -1.33 2.79
N LEU A 16 4.34 -0.65 3.51
CA LEU A 16 4.45 0.80 3.56
C LEU A 16 5.79 1.28 2.96
N ARG A 17 5.84 2.55 2.60
CA ARG A 17 6.99 3.23 2.00
C ARG A 17 6.98 4.70 2.39
N ASN A 18 8.07 5.39 2.11
CA ASN A 18 8.01 6.85 2.03
C ASN A 18 6.99 7.24 0.93
N THR A 19 5.98 8.02 1.31
CA THR A 19 4.83 8.33 0.44
C THR A 19 5.24 9.13 -0.81
N THR A 20 6.22 10.02 -0.67
CA THR A 20 6.79 10.79 -1.78
C THR A 20 7.53 9.89 -2.75
N GLU A 21 8.38 8.98 -2.26
CA GLU A 21 9.10 8.03 -3.12
C GLU A 21 8.16 7.03 -3.80
N TRP A 22 7.10 6.60 -3.09
CA TRP A 22 6.04 5.81 -3.68
C TRP A 22 5.31 6.57 -4.81
N ALA A 23 4.93 7.83 -4.60
CA ALA A 23 4.23 8.63 -5.61
C ALA A 23 5.10 8.88 -6.86
N LYS A 24 6.41 9.13 -6.66
CA LYS A 24 7.39 9.19 -7.76
C LYS A 24 7.45 7.86 -8.52
N SER A 25 7.49 6.73 -7.82
CA SER A 25 7.51 5.40 -8.43
C SER A 25 6.23 5.10 -9.23
N VAL A 26 5.05 5.43 -8.69
CA VAL A 26 3.75 5.27 -9.37
C VAL A 26 3.70 6.09 -10.66
N THR A 27 4.21 7.32 -10.62
CA THR A 27 4.29 8.19 -11.79
C THR A 27 5.25 7.64 -12.84
N ARG A 28 6.47 7.29 -12.45
CA ARG A 28 7.48 6.73 -13.36
C ARG A 28 7.04 5.42 -14.02
N ALA A 29 6.27 4.60 -13.31
CA ALA A 29 5.77 3.32 -13.82
C ALA A 29 4.52 3.45 -14.72
N GLY A 30 4.03 4.66 -14.99
CA GLY A 30 2.80 4.88 -15.77
C GLY A 30 1.53 4.36 -15.07
N VAL A 31 1.57 4.18 -13.75
CA VAL A 31 0.43 3.70 -12.94
C VAL A 31 -0.49 4.86 -12.59
N ARG A 32 0.06 6.07 -12.49
CA ARG A 32 -0.70 7.30 -12.23
C ARG A 32 -1.85 7.49 -13.21
N GLU A 33 -1.60 7.32 -14.50
CA GLU A 33 -2.59 7.46 -15.56
C GLU A 33 -3.67 6.36 -15.47
N LYS A 34 -3.28 5.15 -15.06
CA LYS A 34 -4.23 4.05 -14.84
C LYS A 34 -5.18 4.35 -13.68
N PHE A 35 -4.68 4.96 -12.61
CA PHE A 35 -5.53 5.40 -11.49
C PHE A 35 -6.51 6.50 -11.90
N ALA A 36 -6.04 7.51 -12.64
CA ALA A 36 -6.88 8.60 -13.14
C ALA A 36 -8.02 8.10 -14.05
N ASN A 37 -7.76 7.05 -14.85
CA ASN A 37 -8.72 6.51 -15.79
C ASN A 37 -9.61 5.39 -15.22
N SER A 38 -9.25 4.80 -14.07
CA SER A 38 -10.01 3.71 -13.44
C SER A 38 -11.38 4.16 -12.96
N LYS A 39 -12.47 3.55 -13.46
CA LYS A 39 -13.85 3.87 -13.04
C LYS A 39 -14.07 3.71 -11.53
N ASP A 40 -13.43 2.72 -10.92
CA ASP A 40 -13.56 2.43 -9.48
C ASP A 40 -12.81 3.45 -8.61
N LEU A 41 -11.80 4.11 -9.17
CA LEU A 41 -10.96 5.08 -8.47
C LEU A 41 -11.23 6.53 -8.90
N GLN A 42 -12.01 6.74 -9.96
CA GLN A 42 -12.26 8.03 -10.59
C GLN A 42 -12.72 9.14 -9.63
N PRO A 43 -13.62 8.90 -8.66
CA PRO A 43 -14.00 9.94 -7.69
C PRO A 43 -12.81 10.46 -6.86
N ARG A 44 -11.75 9.66 -6.70
CA ARG A 44 -10.58 9.98 -5.88
C ARG A 44 -9.44 10.65 -6.65
N PHE A 45 -9.48 10.59 -7.98
CA PHE A 45 -8.42 11.08 -8.87
C PHE A 45 -8.98 12.00 -9.96
N TRP A 46 -10.06 12.71 -9.64
CA TRP A 46 -10.77 13.55 -10.61
C TRP A 46 -9.91 14.74 -11.07
N LYS A 47 -9.06 15.32 -10.20
CA LYS A 47 -8.16 16.41 -10.61
C LYS A 47 -7.02 15.88 -11.46
N LEU A 48 -6.45 14.73 -11.08
CA LEU A 48 -5.52 13.96 -11.90
C LEU A 48 -6.04 13.71 -13.33
N LYS A 49 -7.32 13.35 -13.48
CA LYS A 49 -7.94 13.11 -14.78
C LYS A 49 -8.17 14.39 -15.61
N ASN A 50 -8.52 15.49 -14.95
CA ASN A 50 -8.98 16.71 -15.62
C ASN A 50 -7.88 17.77 -15.83
N ASN A 51 -6.72 17.64 -15.18
CA ASN A 51 -5.63 18.57 -15.35
C ASN A 51 -4.76 18.19 -16.55
N LYS A 52 -4.97 18.86 -17.69
CA LYS A 52 -4.25 18.61 -18.96
C LYS A 52 -2.91 19.34 -19.07
N ASN A 53 -2.65 20.37 -18.25
CA ASN A 53 -1.53 21.31 -18.46
C ASN A 53 -0.65 21.60 -17.22
N GLY A 54 -0.86 20.98 -16.06
CA GLY A 54 -0.13 21.34 -14.84
C GLY A 54 0.51 20.15 -14.14
N THR A 55 1.66 20.37 -13.51
CA THR A 55 2.24 19.53 -12.44
C THR A 55 1.13 19.15 -11.47
N VAL A 56 0.52 17.97 -11.66
CA VAL A 56 -0.47 17.52 -10.69
C VAL A 56 0.29 17.20 -9.42
N GLU A 57 0.05 17.98 -8.39
CA GLU A 57 0.64 17.79 -7.08
C GLU A 57 0.38 16.36 -6.59
N ASN A 58 1.41 15.71 -6.04
CA ASN A 58 1.33 14.32 -5.58
C ASN A 58 0.40 14.12 -4.38
N TRP A 59 -0.32 15.15 -3.92
CA TRP A 59 -1.17 15.05 -2.74
C TRP A 59 -2.32 14.06 -2.92
N GLU A 60 -2.93 13.92 -4.11
CA GLU A 60 -4.00 12.92 -4.34
C GLU A 60 -3.44 11.50 -4.20
N LEU A 61 -2.20 11.28 -4.65
CA LEU A 61 -1.48 10.01 -4.45
C LEU A 61 -1.15 9.79 -2.98
N HIS A 62 -0.63 10.81 -2.28
CA HIS A 62 -0.30 10.72 -0.86
C HIS A 62 -1.55 10.43 0.00
N ASP A 63 -2.64 11.15 -0.24
CA ASP A 63 -3.92 10.96 0.44
C ASP A 63 -4.49 9.57 0.15
N PHE A 64 -4.45 9.12 -1.11
CA PHE A 64 -4.89 7.77 -1.47
C PHE A 64 -4.10 6.69 -0.71
N PHE A 65 -2.77 6.80 -0.69
CA PHE A 65 -1.88 5.87 0.01
C PHE A 65 -2.20 5.82 1.51
N ASN A 66 -2.27 6.99 2.17
CA ASN A 66 -2.53 7.07 3.60
C ASN A 66 -3.93 6.54 3.97
N ARG A 67 -4.95 6.90 3.19
CA ARG A 67 -6.33 6.42 3.42
C ARG A 67 -6.45 4.92 3.22
N GLN A 68 -5.73 4.34 2.26
CA GLN A 68 -5.71 2.90 2.06
C GLN A 68 -5.05 2.20 3.26
N ALA A 69 -3.91 2.70 3.73
CA ALA A 69 -3.24 2.15 4.91
C ALA A 69 -4.16 2.20 6.15
N ASP A 70 -4.79 3.34 6.40
CA ASP A 70 -5.71 3.51 7.52
C ASP A 70 -6.96 2.63 7.42
N PHE A 71 -7.49 2.45 6.22
CA PHE A 71 -8.60 1.53 5.99
C PHE A 71 -8.21 0.09 6.36
N ILE A 72 -7.04 -0.37 5.93
CA ILE A 72 -6.56 -1.72 6.25
C ILE A 72 -6.30 -1.88 7.76
N ARG A 73 -5.65 -0.91 8.41
CA ARG A 73 -5.47 -0.90 9.88
C ARG A 73 -6.81 -1.01 10.61
N LYS A 74 -7.81 -0.22 10.21
CA LYS A 74 -9.16 -0.25 10.79
C LYS A 74 -9.85 -1.59 10.56
N LYS A 75 -9.59 -2.26 9.43
CA LYS A 75 -10.13 -3.60 9.15
C LYS A 75 -9.45 -4.67 9.99
N ALA A 76 -8.12 -4.67 10.08
CA ALA A 76 -7.39 -5.60 10.94
C ALA A 76 -7.83 -5.49 12.41
N LYS A 77 -7.98 -4.27 12.94
CA LYS A 77 -8.48 -4.03 14.30
C LYS A 77 -9.87 -4.63 14.58
N LYS A 78 -10.73 -4.76 13.55
CA LYS A 78 -12.07 -5.37 13.67
C LYS A 78 -12.04 -6.91 13.61
N HIS A 79 -10.90 -7.50 13.31
CA HIS A 79 -10.72 -8.94 13.14
C HIS A 79 -9.47 -9.39 13.91
N PRO A 80 -9.53 -9.45 15.25
CA PRO A 80 -8.35 -9.68 16.10
C PRO A 80 -7.70 -11.06 15.93
N SER A 81 -8.39 -12.02 15.29
CA SER A 81 -7.81 -13.32 14.91
C SER A 81 -6.80 -13.22 13.76
N ILE A 82 -6.81 -12.11 13.01
CA ILE A 82 -5.84 -11.85 11.95
C ILE A 82 -4.54 -11.40 12.60
N HIS A 83 -3.45 -12.08 12.26
CA HIS A 83 -2.12 -11.59 12.59
C HIS A 83 -1.77 -10.44 11.62
N PHE A 84 -1.73 -9.19 12.11
CA PHE A 84 -1.52 -8.02 11.26
C PHE A 84 -0.10 -7.48 11.41
N VAL A 85 0.59 -7.33 10.28
CA VAL A 85 2.00 -6.95 10.21
C VAL A 85 2.15 -5.75 9.28
N GLU A 86 2.76 -4.67 9.80
CA GLU A 86 3.15 -3.52 8.98
C GLU A 86 4.65 -3.54 8.75
N VAL A 87 5.06 -3.33 7.51
CA VAL A 87 6.49 -3.28 7.14
C VAL A 87 6.75 -2.07 6.26
N ILE A 88 7.74 -1.25 6.63
CA ILE A 88 8.22 -0.18 5.76
C ILE A 88 9.35 -0.76 4.92
N ILE A 89 9.07 -1.07 3.65
CA ILE A 89 9.99 -1.86 2.82
C ILE A 89 11.28 -1.13 2.44
N ASP A 90 11.31 0.19 2.60
CA ASP A 90 12.51 1.01 2.34
C ASP A 90 13.48 1.05 3.55
N ARG A 91 13.10 0.52 4.72
CA ARG A 91 13.96 0.50 5.89
C ARG A 91 14.93 -0.69 5.87
N SER A 92 16.09 -0.52 6.50
CA SER A 92 17.11 -1.57 6.61
C SER A 92 16.66 -2.80 7.39
N ASP A 93 15.69 -2.66 8.30
CA ASP A 93 15.14 -3.72 9.15
C ASP A 93 13.92 -4.44 8.55
N ALA A 94 13.52 -4.13 7.31
CA ALA A 94 12.33 -4.74 6.69
C ALA A 94 12.39 -6.27 6.63
N GLY A 95 13.56 -6.84 6.34
CA GLY A 95 13.76 -8.29 6.30
C GLY A 95 13.62 -8.95 7.68
N GLU A 96 14.06 -8.28 8.75
CA GLU A 96 13.91 -8.76 10.12
C GLU A 96 12.45 -8.74 10.58
N VAL A 97 11.71 -7.67 10.25
CA VAL A 97 10.27 -7.59 10.53
C VAL A 97 9.51 -8.75 9.86
N LEU A 98 9.84 -9.06 8.61
CA LEU A 98 9.22 -10.16 7.87
C LEU A 98 9.65 -11.52 8.41
N GLU A 99 10.90 -11.71 8.79
CA GLU A 99 11.37 -12.95 9.42
C GLU A 99 10.64 -13.23 10.74
N ASN A 100 10.54 -12.23 11.61
CA ASN A 100 9.85 -12.36 12.89
C ASN A 100 8.34 -12.65 12.72
N ALA A 101 7.72 -12.11 11.67
CA ALA A 101 6.31 -12.32 11.38
C ALA A 101 5.98 -13.67 10.73
N PHE A 102 6.88 -14.19 9.88
CA PHE A 102 6.60 -15.36 9.03
C PHE A 102 7.44 -16.60 9.37
N GLY A 103 8.48 -16.47 10.18
CA GLY A 103 9.46 -17.54 10.42
C GLY A 103 10.30 -17.89 9.19
N ILE A 104 10.28 -17.03 8.15
CA ILE A 104 11.06 -17.20 6.92
C ILE A 104 12.30 -16.32 7.03
N SER A 105 13.48 -16.91 6.89
CA SER A 105 14.76 -16.20 7.00
C SER A 105 14.78 -14.89 6.22
N ARG A 106 15.27 -13.81 6.82
CA ARG A 106 15.44 -12.48 6.18
C ARG A 106 16.18 -12.54 4.84
N ASN A 107 17.06 -13.53 4.67
CA ASN A 107 17.82 -13.76 3.44
C ASN A 107 16.94 -14.18 2.25
N CYS A 108 15.71 -14.62 2.48
CA CYS A 108 14.75 -15.00 1.43
C CYS A 108 13.95 -13.82 0.88
N TRP A 109 13.92 -12.68 1.58
CA TRP A 109 13.07 -11.53 1.24
C TRP A 109 13.74 -10.51 0.29
N GLY A 110 14.89 -10.88 -0.27
CA GLY A 110 15.62 -10.12 -1.28
C GLY A 110 17.11 -10.45 -1.25
N LYS A 111 17.77 -10.35 -2.42
CA LYS A 111 19.24 -10.29 -2.47
C LYS A 111 19.63 -8.81 -2.37
N ARG A 112 20.41 -8.44 -1.35
CA ARG A 112 21.25 -7.25 -1.45
C ARG A 112 22.56 -7.64 -2.10
#